data_AF-A0AAE3SQV2-F1
#
_entry.id   AF-A0AAE3SQV2-F1
#
_cell.length_a   1.000
_cell.length_b   1.000
_cell.length_c   1.000
_cell.angle_alpha   90.00
_cell.angle_beta   90.00
_cell.angle_gamma   90.00
#
_symmetry.space_group_name_H-M   'P 1'
#
loop_
_entity.id
_entity.type
_entity.pdbx_description
1 polymer ?
#
loop_
_entity_poly.entity_id
_entity_poly.type
_entity_poly.pdbx_seq_one_letter_code
_entity_poly.pdbx_strand_id
1 'polypeptide(L)'
;TATEPTEAAPAPTQDAANVTSVFSNAYTNEAGTNPRAFGNDPGAVFSEIQVAGDDVWSYANTNFVGLQNDAGFDSRTNFSMDIWVAEDVSFRAGLISFTNPVSREDVEVNLTGGQWNNIDVALTDLVPSAGAEGPLPDNPTINQIIFDVLGDGVEATIFVDNVFFYTV
;
A
#
# COMPACT_ATOMS: atom_id res chain seq x y z
N THR A 1 24.32 -5.94 -2.16
CA THR A 1 23.12 -5.72 -1.34
C THR A 1 22.09 -6.77 -1.72
N ALA A 2 21.15 -7.10 -0.83
CA ALA A 2 20.06 -8.01 -1.17
C ALA A 2 19.17 -7.35 -2.23
N THR A 3 18.66 -8.11 -3.20
CA THR A 3 17.83 -7.59 -4.29
C THR A 3 16.36 -7.94 -4.14
N GLU A 4 16.04 -8.84 -3.23
CA GLU A 4 14.69 -9.31 -2.89
C GLU A 4 14.67 -9.82 -1.42
N PRO A 5 13.50 -9.86 -0.76
CA PRO A 5 13.37 -10.45 0.57
C PRO A 5 13.53 -11.98 0.53
N THR A 6 14.22 -12.55 1.52
CA THR A 6 14.35 -14.01 1.68
C THR A 6 13.51 -14.57 2.84
N GLU A 7 12.96 -13.69 3.67
CA GLU A 7 12.04 -14.00 4.76
C GLU A 7 10.71 -13.32 4.46
N ALA A 8 9.59 -13.95 4.86
CA ALA A 8 8.27 -13.35 4.74
C ALA A 8 8.15 -12.10 5.61
N ALA A 9 7.16 -11.24 5.31
CA ALA A 9 6.86 -10.11 6.17
C ALA A 9 6.36 -10.58 7.55
N PRO A 10 6.48 -9.76 8.61
CA PRO A 10 5.94 -10.10 9.92
C PRO A 10 4.42 -10.32 9.85
N ALA A 11 3.94 -11.45 10.38
CA ALA A 11 2.51 -11.73 10.38
C ALA A 11 1.72 -10.65 11.18
N PRO A 12 0.62 -10.11 10.62
CA PRO A 12 -0.17 -9.10 11.30
C PRO A 12 -0.89 -9.69 12.52
N THR A 13 -1.21 -8.84 13.49
CA THR A 13 -1.69 -9.28 14.83
C THR A 13 -3.11 -8.80 15.17
N GLN A 14 -3.70 -7.98 14.31
CA GLN A 14 -5.03 -7.43 14.45
C GLN A 14 -6.08 -8.56 14.41
N ASP A 15 -7.15 -8.43 15.19
CA ASP A 15 -8.26 -9.38 15.16
C ASP A 15 -8.92 -9.32 13.77
N ALA A 16 -9.09 -10.47 13.11
CA ALA A 16 -9.69 -10.56 11.79
C ALA A 16 -11.10 -9.93 11.73
N ALA A 17 -11.86 -9.89 12.84
CA ALA A 17 -13.15 -9.19 12.91
C ALA A 17 -13.00 -7.67 12.72
N ASN A 18 -11.84 -7.13 13.08
CA ASN A 18 -11.51 -5.71 13.03
C ASN A 18 -10.70 -5.33 11.78
N VAL A 19 -10.54 -6.23 10.81
CA VAL A 19 -9.74 -6.01 9.60
C VAL A 19 -10.61 -5.99 8.34
N THR A 20 -10.30 -5.08 7.41
CA THR A 20 -10.74 -5.11 6.02
C THR A 20 -9.48 -5.29 5.17
N SER A 21 -9.28 -6.49 4.62
CA SER A 21 -8.01 -6.84 3.99
C SER A 21 -8.02 -6.58 2.48
N VAL A 22 -6.96 -5.95 1.98
CA VAL A 22 -6.71 -5.75 0.55
C VAL A 22 -5.89 -6.93 0.02
N PHE A 23 -4.82 -7.25 0.74
CA PHE A 23 -3.89 -8.34 0.43
C PHE A 23 -3.16 -8.79 1.69
N SER A 24 -3.41 -10.01 2.15
CA SER A 24 -2.65 -10.69 3.20
C SER A 24 -2.98 -12.18 3.18
N ASN A 25 -2.01 -13.03 3.55
CA ASN A 25 -2.25 -14.44 3.84
C ASN A 25 -2.98 -14.68 5.18
N ALA A 26 -2.96 -13.70 6.09
CA ALA A 26 -3.54 -13.82 7.43
C ALA A 26 -5.07 -13.61 7.45
N TYR A 27 -5.63 -12.93 6.45
CA TYR A 27 -7.03 -12.50 6.41
C TYR A 27 -7.72 -12.91 5.11
N THR A 28 -9.06 -12.82 5.10
CA THR A 28 -9.82 -12.94 3.85
C THR A 28 -9.78 -11.61 3.11
N ASN A 29 -9.17 -11.61 1.92
CA ASN A 29 -9.05 -10.41 1.08
C ASN A 29 -10.41 -10.03 0.46
N GLU A 30 -10.67 -8.73 0.38
CA GLU A 30 -11.82 -8.18 -0.35
C GLU A 30 -11.69 -8.49 -1.84
N ALA A 31 -12.78 -8.99 -2.43
CA ALA A 31 -12.79 -9.38 -3.83
C ALA A 31 -12.76 -8.15 -4.76
N GLY A 32 -12.22 -8.33 -5.97
CA GLY A 32 -12.30 -7.32 -7.03
C GLY A 32 -11.22 -6.25 -7.00
N THR A 33 -10.24 -6.35 -6.09
CA THR A 33 -9.07 -5.47 -6.11
C THR A 33 -8.23 -5.71 -7.36
N ASN A 34 -7.99 -4.65 -8.13
CA ASN A 34 -6.99 -4.63 -9.19
C ASN A 34 -5.66 -4.08 -8.60
N PRO A 35 -4.60 -4.90 -8.50
CA PRO A 35 -3.36 -4.52 -7.82
C PRO A 35 -2.48 -3.56 -8.64
N ARG A 36 -2.87 -3.22 -9.88
CA ARG A 36 -2.12 -2.34 -10.77
C ARG A 36 -3.03 -1.60 -11.75
N ALA A 37 -4.09 -1.00 -11.22
CA ALA A 37 -5.14 -0.34 -11.98
C ALA A 37 -4.65 0.83 -12.85
N PHE A 38 -3.68 1.60 -12.36
CA PHE A 38 -3.12 2.75 -13.08
C PHE A 38 -1.66 2.99 -12.67
N GLY A 39 -0.97 3.92 -13.36
CA GLY A 39 0.42 4.22 -13.05
C GLY A 39 1.43 3.21 -13.59
N ASN A 40 1.08 2.39 -14.57
CA ASN A 40 1.95 1.32 -15.07
C ASN A 40 2.98 1.84 -16.08
N ASP A 41 4.01 2.53 -15.59
CA ASP A 41 5.04 3.12 -16.45
C ASP A 41 5.75 2.07 -17.34
N PRO A 42 6.27 2.48 -18.52
CA PRO A 42 6.91 1.54 -19.44
C PRO A 42 8.10 0.83 -18.80
N GLY A 43 8.01 -0.50 -18.67
CA GLY A 43 9.05 -1.32 -18.05
C GLY A 43 8.72 -1.78 -16.63
N ALA A 44 7.68 -1.22 -16.01
CA ALA A 44 7.15 -1.70 -14.74
C ALA A 44 6.54 -3.11 -14.92
N VAL A 45 6.84 -4.01 -13.98
CA VAL A 45 6.35 -5.39 -14.01
C VAL A 45 5.77 -5.77 -12.66
N PHE A 46 4.47 -6.05 -12.64
CA PHE A 46 3.79 -6.67 -11.49
C PHE A 46 3.84 -8.20 -11.60
N SER A 47 4.17 -8.86 -10.50
CA SER A 47 4.14 -10.31 -10.34
C SER A 47 3.62 -10.69 -8.96
N GLU A 48 2.89 -11.80 -8.87
CA GLU A 48 2.58 -12.48 -7.61
C GLU A 48 3.65 -13.55 -7.41
N ILE A 49 4.37 -13.48 -6.29
CA ILE A 49 5.49 -14.38 -5.99
C ILE A 49 5.28 -15.05 -4.62
N GLN A 50 6.20 -15.95 -4.27
CA GLN A 50 6.27 -16.57 -2.94
C GLN A 50 7.58 -16.19 -2.26
N VAL A 51 7.50 -15.74 -1.01
CA VAL A 51 8.68 -15.51 -0.16
C VAL A 51 8.50 -16.34 1.10
N ALA A 52 9.38 -17.33 1.30
CA ALA A 52 9.31 -18.27 2.42
C ALA A 52 7.92 -18.97 2.60
N GLY A 53 7.13 -19.09 1.52
CA GLY A 53 5.80 -19.71 1.52
C GLY A 53 4.63 -18.76 1.75
N ASP A 54 4.90 -17.45 1.75
CA ASP A 54 3.93 -16.38 1.89
C ASP A 54 3.72 -15.66 0.56
N ASP A 55 2.48 -15.25 0.23
CA ASP A 55 2.15 -14.57 -1.02
C ASP A 55 2.66 -13.12 -0.95
N VAL A 56 3.39 -12.68 -1.97
CA VAL A 56 3.92 -11.31 -2.02
C VAL A 56 3.64 -10.69 -3.39
N TRP A 57 3.21 -9.43 -3.38
CA TRP A 57 3.13 -8.61 -4.59
C TRP A 57 4.47 -7.95 -4.88
N SER A 58 5.04 -8.24 -6.04
CA SER A 58 6.28 -7.62 -6.52
C SER A 58 5.96 -6.63 -7.64
N TYR A 59 6.44 -5.40 -7.49
CA TYR A 59 6.39 -4.36 -8.51
C TYR A 59 7.83 -3.96 -8.88
N ALA A 60 8.34 -4.52 -9.98
CA ALA A 60 9.69 -4.23 -10.47
C ALA A 60 9.70 -3.00 -11.38
N ASN A 61 10.76 -2.19 -11.30
CA ASN A 61 10.95 -0.94 -12.06
C ASN A 61 9.75 0.02 -11.95
N THR A 62 9.22 0.15 -10.74
CA THR A 62 8.08 1.04 -10.45
C THR A 62 8.58 2.33 -9.82
N ASN A 63 8.11 3.46 -10.34
CA ASN A 63 8.15 4.76 -9.66
C ASN A 63 6.80 5.06 -8.99
N PHE A 64 5.70 4.64 -9.61
CA PHE A 64 4.33 4.94 -9.19
C PHE A 64 3.46 3.77 -9.61
N VAL A 65 2.50 3.35 -8.79
CA VAL A 65 1.47 2.39 -9.17
C VAL A 65 0.23 2.60 -8.31
N GLY A 66 -0.93 2.49 -8.93
CA GLY A 66 -2.21 2.63 -8.27
C GLY A 66 -2.99 1.33 -8.25
N LEU A 67 -3.50 0.97 -7.08
CA LEU A 67 -4.44 -0.11 -6.85
C LEU A 67 -5.86 0.45 -6.83
N GLN A 68 -6.85 -0.35 -7.24
CA GLN A 68 -8.24 0.08 -7.20
C GLN A 68 -9.19 -1.04 -6.82
N ASN A 69 -10.17 -0.71 -5.98
CA ASN A 69 -11.38 -1.49 -5.76
C ASN A 69 -12.60 -0.55 -5.82
N ASP A 70 -13.49 -0.79 -6.78
CA ASP A 70 -14.68 0.06 -6.98
C ASP A 70 -15.72 -0.09 -5.86
N ALA A 71 -15.74 -1.24 -5.17
CA ALA A 71 -16.57 -1.41 -3.97
C ALA A 71 -15.96 -0.65 -2.78
N GLY A 72 -14.63 -0.52 -2.76
CA GLY A 72 -13.88 0.17 -1.73
C GLY A 72 -13.63 -0.67 -0.48
N PHE A 73 -12.82 -0.10 0.42
CA PHE A 73 -12.43 -0.66 1.70
C PHE A 73 -13.02 0.25 2.79
N ASP A 74 -14.07 -0.24 3.43
CA ASP A 74 -14.93 0.56 4.29
C ASP A 74 -14.54 0.52 5.79
N SER A 75 -14.88 1.61 6.49
CA SER A 75 -15.19 1.68 7.92
C SER A 75 -14.09 1.25 8.89
N ARG A 76 -12.84 1.65 8.61
CA ARG A 76 -11.67 1.39 9.45
C ARG A 76 -10.94 2.69 9.79
N THR A 77 -10.19 2.70 10.89
CA THR A 77 -9.55 3.92 11.43
C THR A 77 -8.05 3.98 11.13
N ASN A 78 -7.47 2.86 10.71
CA ASN A 78 -6.03 2.72 10.50
C ASN A 78 -5.75 1.99 9.18
N PHE A 79 -4.61 2.30 8.58
CA PHE A 79 -4.05 1.63 7.42
C PHE A 79 -2.72 0.98 7.80
N SER A 80 -2.51 -0.28 7.39
CA SER A 80 -1.25 -0.99 7.55
C SER A 80 -0.80 -1.65 6.25
N MET A 81 0.51 -1.64 6.02
CA MET A 81 1.18 -2.43 4.99
C MET A 81 2.63 -2.74 5.37
N ASP A 82 3.11 -3.88 4.88
CA ASP A 82 4.54 -4.22 4.89
C ASP A 82 5.13 -4.00 3.49
N ILE A 83 6.30 -3.39 3.45
CA ILE A 83 7.02 -3.08 2.22
C ILE A 83 8.52 -3.34 2.36
N TRP A 84 9.09 -4.04 1.39
CA TRP A 84 10.53 -4.28 1.29
C TRP A 84 11.10 -3.61 0.05
N VAL A 85 12.28 -3.03 0.20
CA VAL A 85 13.08 -2.40 -0.86
C VAL A 85 14.54 -2.80 -0.73
N ALA A 86 15.26 -2.86 -1.85
CA ALA A 86 16.68 -3.26 -1.86
C ALA A 86 17.61 -2.20 -1.26
N GLU A 87 17.27 -0.93 -1.44
CA GLU A 87 18.06 0.24 -1.06
C GLU A 87 17.15 1.28 -0.38
N ASP A 88 17.74 2.20 0.39
CA ASP A 88 16.99 3.26 1.07
C ASP A 88 16.25 4.14 0.05
N VAL A 89 14.96 4.38 0.30
CA VAL A 89 14.13 5.21 -0.60
C VAL A 89 13.05 5.97 0.16
N SER A 90 12.74 7.19 -0.27
CA SER A 90 11.56 7.91 0.19
C SER A 90 10.33 7.36 -0.54
N PHE A 91 9.26 7.13 0.21
CA PHE A 91 8.06 6.46 -0.29
C PHE A 91 6.81 7.19 0.19
N ARG A 92 5.77 7.16 -0.62
CA ARG A 92 4.45 7.67 -0.27
C ARG A 92 3.39 6.60 -0.51
N ALA A 93 2.57 6.36 0.51
CA ALA A 93 1.29 5.68 0.36
C ALA A 93 0.19 6.74 0.30
N GLY A 94 -0.57 6.76 -0.80
CA GLY A 94 -1.70 7.68 -0.98
C GLY A 94 -3.03 6.95 -0.93
N LEU A 95 -4.00 7.46 -0.17
CA LEU A 95 -5.31 6.85 -0.01
C LEU A 95 -6.38 7.75 -0.62
N ILE A 96 -7.13 7.24 -1.58
CA ILE A 96 -8.16 8.00 -2.30
C ILE A 96 -9.54 7.45 -1.98
N SER A 97 -10.45 8.33 -1.61
CA SER A 97 -11.88 8.03 -1.48
C SER A 97 -12.67 8.60 -2.65
N PHE A 98 -13.57 7.78 -3.21
CA PHE A 98 -14.54 8.25 -4.20
C PHE A 98 -15.80 8.86 -3.57
N THR A 99 -15.87 8.92 -2.23
CA THR A 99 -16.91 9.67 -1.51
C THR A 99 -16.91 11.10 -2.03
N ASN A 100 -18.06 11.66 -2.42
CA ASN A 100 -18.12 12.99 -3.03
C ASN A 100 -17.98 14.11 -1.96
N PRO A 101 -17.04 15.07 -2.10
CA PRO A 101 -16.07 15.20 -3.19
C PRO A 101 -14.91 14.23 -3.05
N VAL A 102 -14.42 13.73 -4.20
CA VAL A 102 -13.23 12.86 -4.26
C VAL A 102 -12.11 13.49 -3.44
N SER A 103 -11.54 12.70 -2.55
CA SER A 103 -10.57 13.13 -1.54
C SER A 103 -9.35 12.22 -1.54
N ARG A 104 -8.21 12.78 -1.14
CA ARG A 104 -6.94 12.07 -1.07
C ARG A 104 -6.08 12.64 0.04
N GLU A 105 -5.59 11.75 0.89
CA GLU A 105 -4.54 12.06 1.85
C GLU A 105 -3.44 11.00 1.77
N ASP A 106 -2.25 11.41 2.16
CA ASP A 106 -1.02 10.65 1.97
C ASP A 106 -0.29 10.45 3.30
N VAL A 107 0.54 9.42 3.36
CA VAL A 107 1.63 9.28 4.34
C VAL A 107 2.94 9.15 3.58
N GLU A 108 3.95 9.91 4.00
CA GLU A 108 5.32 9.81 3.48
C GLU A 108 6.23 9.21 4.53
N VAL A 109 7.06 8.26 4.12
CA VAL A 109 8.02 7.55 4.97
C VAL A 109 9.36 7.40 4.25
N ASN A 110 10.43 7.24 5.03
CA ASN A 110 11.72 6.79 4.50
C ASN A 110 11.86 5.30 4.79
N LEU A 111 11.96 4.50 3.74
CA LEU A 111 12.17 3.07 3.84
C LEU A 111 13.66 2.79 3.97
N THR A 112 13.98 1.83 4.83
CA THR A 112 15.34 1.29 4.93
C THR A 112 15.50 0.10 4.01
N GLY A 113 16.57 0.10 3.22
CA GLY A 113 16.91 -0.96 2.29
C GLY A 113 17.28 -2.28 2.98
N GLY A 114 16.99 -3.39 2.30
CA GLY A 114 17.37 -4.73 2.73
C GLY A 114 16.50 -5.33 3.84
N GLN A 115 15.41 -4.66 4.24
CA GLN A 115 14.49 -5.15 5.27
C GLN A 115 13.02 -4.81 4.98
N TRP A 116 12.12 -5.55 5.63
CA TRP A 116 10.70 -5.20 5.67
C TRP A 116 10.52 -3.97 6.54
N ASN A 117 9.78 -3.00 6.01
CA ASN A 117 9.36 -1.79 6.70
C ASN A 117 7.85 -1.90 6.88
N ASN A 118 7.37 -1.59 8.09
CA ASN A 118 5.95 -1.53 8.36
C ASN A 118 5.48 -0.07 8.33
N ILE A 119 4.45 0.21 7.54
CA ILE A 119 3.71 1.46 7.57
C ILE A 119 2.40 1.16 8.30
N ASP A 120 2.23 1.72 9.50
CA ASP A 120 1.01 1.61 10.30
C ASP A 120 0.62 3.01 10.78
N VAL A 121 -0.50 3.51 10.30
CA VAL A 121 -0.89 4.92 10.45
C VAL A 121 -2.39 5.05 10.67
N ALA A 122 -2.78 5.94 11.59
CA ALA A 122 -4.18 6.33 11.72
C ALA A 122 -4.59 7.18 10.51
N LEU A 123 -5.79 6.99 9.98
CA LEU A 123 -6.27 7.79 8.85
C LEU A 123 -6.31 9.28 9.18
N THR A 124 -6.51 9.63 10.46
CA THR A 124 -6.49 11.02 10.96
C THR A 124 -5.11 11.67 10.97
N ASP A 125 -4.04 10.88 10.87
CA ASP A 125 -2.66 11.35 10.86
C ASP A 125 -2.13 11.52 9.43
N LEU A 126 -2.93 11.17 8.42
CA LEU A 126 -2.61 11.43 7.02
C LEU A 126 -2.64 12.93 6.75
N VAL A 127 -1.88 13.33 5.73
CA VAL A 127 -1.79 14.73 5.34
C VAL A 127 -2.44 14.94 3.97
N PRO A 128 -3.06 16.11 3.73
CA PRO A 128 -3.59 16.47 2.42
C PRO A 128 -2.54 16.24 1.33
N SER A 129 -2.94 15.54 0.28
CA SER A 129 -2.06 15.31 -0.86
C SER A 129 -1.63 16.65 -1.49
N ALA A 130 -0.51 16.64 -2.21
CA ALA A 130 -0.09 17.80 -3.01
C ALA A 130 -1.02 18.11 -4.20
N GLY A 131 -2.03 17.26 -4.46
CA GLY A 131 -3.01 17.42 -5.53
C GLY A 131 -4.13 18.40 -5.20
N ALA A 132 -5.18 18.37 -6.02
CA ALA A 132 -6.36 19.24 -5.86
C ALA A 132 -7.47 18.60 -5.01
N GLU A 133 -7.28 17.35 -4.62
CA GLU A 133 -8.19 16.56 -3.81
C GLU A 133 -8.28 17.13 -2.38
N GLY A 134 -9.49 17.11 -1.81
CA GLY A 134 -9.72 17.54 -0.43
C GLY A 134 -9.28 16.49 0.61
N PRO A 135 -9.32 16.84 1.91
CA PRO A 135 -9.03 15.90 2.98
C PRO A 135 -10.04 14.75 3.01
N LEU A 136 -9.66 13.61 3.57
CA LEU A 136 -10.59 12.49 3.75
C LEU A 136 -11.68 12.88 4.75
N PRO A 137 -12.95 12.45 4.54
CA PRO A 137 -13.99 12.60 5.55
C PRO A 137 -13.74 11.67 6.76
N ASP A 138 -14.43 11.91 7.89
CA ASP A 138 -14.26 11.15 9.15
C ASP A 138 -14.49 9.63 9.06
N ASN A 139 -15.13 9.14 7.99
CA ASN A 139 -15.32 7.72 7.71
C ASN A 139 -15.28 7.48 6.19
N PRO A 140 -14.09 7.52 5.58
CA PRO A 140 -13.96 7.40 4.15
C PRO A 140 -14.12 5.94 3.72
N THR A 141 -14.79 5.73 2.60
CA THR A 141 -14.61 4.50 1.80
C THR A 141 -13.35 4.69 0.97
N ILE A 142 -12.28 3.93 1.23
CA ILE A 142 -11.06 4.03 0.41
C ILE A 142 -11.19 3.16 -0.82
N ASN A 143 -11.04 3.73 -2.00
CA ASN A 143 -11.23 3.03 -3.28
C ASN A 143 -9.91 2.80 -4.03
N GLN A 144 -8.91 3.65 -3.80
CA GLN A 144 -7.59 3.47 -4.41
C GLN A 144 -6.49 3.64 -3.37
N ILE A 145 -5.42 2.90 -3.58
CA ILE A 145 -4.17 3.00 -2.84
C ILE A 145 -3.07 3.26 -3.86
N ILE A 146 -2.26 4.28 -3.63
CA ILE A 146 -1.12 4.64 -4.45
C ILE A 146 0.14 4.22 -3.72
N PHE A 147 1.04 3.55 -4.43
CA PHE A 147 2.42 3.34 -4.03
C PHE A 147 3.31 4.20 -4.92
N ASP A 148 4.03 5.14 -4.32
CA ASP A 148 4.81 6.16 -5.03
C ASP A 148 6.21 6.23 -4.44
N VAL A 149 7.19 5.79 -5.23
CA VAL A 149 8.62 5.84 -4.96
C VAL A 149 9.10 7.24 -5.32
N LEU A 150 9.42 8.02 -4.30
CA LEU A 150 9.69 9.45 -4.44
C LEU A 150 11.13 9.71 -4.90
N GLY A 151 11.26 10.58 -5.89
CA GLY A 151 12.54 11.08 -6.38
C GLY A 151 12.53 11.24 -7.90
N ASP A 152 13.14 12.32 -8.40
CA ASP A 152 13.19 12.56 -9.84
C ASP A 152 14.05 11.48 -10.54
N GLY A 153 13.43 10.75 -11.48
CA GLY A 153 14.05 9.64 -12.19
C GLY A 153 14.41 8.44 -11.31
N VAL A 154 13.78 8.30 -10.13
CA VAL A 154 13.99 7.15 -9.24
C VAL A 154 12.92 6.08 -9.52
N GLU A 155 13.39 4.86 -9.78
CA GLU A 155 12.57 3.66 -9.89
C GLU A 155 13.12 2.63 -8.89
N ALA A 156 12.24 1.82 -8.31
CA ALA A 156 12.61 0.74 -7.43
C ALA A 156 11.86 -0.55 -7.77
N THR A 157 12.40 -1.68 -7.31
CA THR A 157 11.59 -2.87 -7.10
C THR A 157 11.08 -2.83 -5.68
N ILE A 158 9.75 -2.80 -5.52
CA ILE A 158 9.09 -2.87 -4.22
C ILE A 158 8.38 -4.22 -4.08
N PHE A 159 8.46 -4.80 -2.90
CA PHE A 159 7.73 -6.00 -2.52
C PHE A 159 6.75 -5.63 -1.42
N VAL A 160 5.50 -6.01 -1.57
CA VAL A 160 4.39 -5.56 -0.74
C VAL A 160 3.63 -6.78 -0.20
N ASP A 161 3.34 -6.74 1.09
CA ASP A 161 2.51 -7.72 1.79
C ASP A 161 1.68 -7.02 2.88
N ASN A 162 0.69 -7.73 3.44
CA ASN A 162 -0.14 -7.31 4.57
C ASN A 162 -0.75 -5.91 4.41
N VAL A 163 -1.34 -5.64 3.25
CA VAL A 163 -2.09 -4.41 2.97
C VAL A 163 -3.51 -4.56 3.50
N PHE A 164 -3.85 -3.82 4.54
CA PHE A 164 -5.18 -3.86 5.12
C PHE A 164 -5.53 -2.59 5.89
N PHE A 165 -6.82 -2.43 6.16
CA PHE A 165 -7.33 -1.43 7.06
C PHE A 165 -7.86 -2.09 8.32
N TYR A 166 -7.77 -1.43 9.47
CA TYR A 166 -8.27 -1.98 10.72
C TYR A 166 -8.82 -0.93 11.70
N THR A 167 -9.49 -1.42 12.74
CA THR A 167 -9.98 -0.61 13.87
C THR A 167 -9.39 -1.10 15.18
N VAL A 168 -9.03 -0.17 16.07
CA VAL A 168 -8.53 -0.43 17.44
C VAL A 168 -9.63 -0.71 18.46
#